data_AF-A0A1B3B727-F1
#
_entry.id   AF-A0A1B3B727-F1
#
_cell.length_a   1.000
_cell.length_b   1.000
_cell.length_c   1.000
_cell.angle_alpha   90.00
_cell.angle_beta   90.00
_cell.angle_gamma   90.00
#
_symmetry.space_group_name_H-M   'P 1'
#
loop_
_entity.id
_entity.type
_entity.pdbx_description
1 polymer ?
#
loop_
_entity_poly.entity_id
_entity_poly.type
_entity_poly.pdbx_seq_one_letter_code
_entity_poly.pdbx_strand_id
1 'polypeptide(L)'
;MFSWLLAALFVFTAYSAKIVAILQTPSDALRSIDDLTRSPMTVGVQETTYKKVYFLESPDESTQQLYRRKILPQGEQAYLSVVDGIARVRAGLFAFQVEDSSGYDIIKQTFTEREKCSLKEIEAFKLPLVAVPMRKHSGYRELFASRMRWQREVGLMNRERRIWLVERPRCEAAGGGFLSVGIIDVLPALQVLGAGALIAVLLLAAERGAHAAARRRLCARRLQEPAGAATVC
;
A
#
# COMPACT_ATOMS: atom_id res chain seq x y z
N MET A 1 6.92 -37.90 -21.89
CA MET A 1 7.09 -37.81 -20.43
C MET A 1 8.14 -36.77 -20.02
N PHE A 2 9.37 -36.84 -20.53
CA PHE A 2 10.43 -35.87 -20.19
C PHE A 2 10.06 -34.40 -20.49
N SER A 3 9.49 -34.14 -21.68
CA SER A 3 9.04 -32.80 -22.07
C SER A 3 7.99 -32.20 -21.13
N TRP A 4 7.05 -33.02 -20.66
CA TRP A 4 6.01 -32.59 -19.71
C TRP A 4 6.60 -32.25 -18.34
N LEU A 5 7.51 -33.08 -17.83
CA LEU A 5 8.18 -32.84 -16.55
C LEU A 5 9.03 -31.57 -16.59
N LEU A 6 9.73 -31.35 -17.70
CA LEU A 6 10.53 -30.16 -17.93
C LEU A 6 9.64 -28.90 -18.00
N ALA A 7 8.53 -28.96 -18.72
CA ALA A 7 7.56 -27.87 -18.77
C ALA A 7 6.97 -27.56 -17.38
N ALA A 8 6.59 -28.59 -16.60
CA ALA A 8 6.07 -28.43 -15.25
C ALA A 8 7.10 -27.77 -14.31
N LEU A 9 8.37 -28.15 -14.40
CA LEU A 9 9.46 -27.55 -13.62
C LEU A 9 9.61 -26.05 -13.94
N PHE A 10 9.63 -25.69 -15.23
CA PHE A 10 9.75 -24.28 -15.63
C PHE A 10 8.54 -23.44 -15.21
N VAL A 11 7.32 -23.98 -15.33
CA VAL A 11 6.11 -23.28 -14.87
C VAL A 11 6.16 -23.07 -13.36
N PHE A 12 6.54 -24.08 -12.58
CA PHE A 12 6.63 -23.98 -11.13
C PHE A 12 7.66 -22.94 -10.68
N THR A 13 8.85 -22.92 -11.29
CA THR A 13 9.91 -21.96 -10.93
C THR A 13 9.54 -20.53 -11.34
N ALA A 14 8.98 -20.34 -12.54
CA ALA A 14 8.53 -19.03 -13.01
C ALA A 14 7.38 -18.48 -12.15
N TYR A 15 6.39 -19.33 -11.80
CA TYR A 15 5.27 -18.96 -10.94
C TYR A 15 5.74 -18.57 -9.53
N SER A 16 6.61 -19.38 -8.93
CA SER A 16 7.15 -19.13 -7.59
C SER A 16 7.92 -17.81 -7.52
N ALA A 17 8.78 -17.54 -8.52
CA ALA A 17 9.49 -16.28 -8.60
C ALA A 17 8.55 -15.08 -8.78
N LYS A 18 7.52 -15.22 -9.62
CA LYS A 18 6.59 -14.12 -9.93
C LYS A 18 5.69 -13.75 -8.76
N ILE A 19 5.20 -14.73 -7.99
CA ILE A 19 4.39 -14.45 -6.79
C ILE A 19 5.20 -13.64 -5.78
N VAL A 20 6.43 -14.06 -5.50
CA VAL A 20 7.29 -13.35 -4.55
C VAL A 20 7.56 -11.93 -5.04
N ALA A 21 7.83 -11.75 -6.33
CA ALA A 21 8.01 -10.42 -6.90
C ALA A 21 6.76 -9.54 -6.73
N ILE A 22 5.56 -10.06 -6.98
CA ILE A 22 4.31 -9.29 -6.84
C ILE A 22 4.07 -8.92 -5.36
N LEU A 23 4.24 -9.87 -4.45
CA LEU A 23 4.04 -9.61 -3.01
C LEU A 23 5.07 -8.63 -2.44
N GLN A 24 6.27 -8.58 -3.02
CA GLN A 24 7.32 -7.66 -2.60
C GLN A 24 7.24 -6.28 -3.28
N THR A 25 6.54 -6.18 -4.40
CA THR A 25 6.44 -4.91 -5.13
C THR A 25 5.47 -3.98 -4.39
N PRO A 26 5.88 -2.74 -4.06
CA PRO A 26 4.98 -1.78 -3.43
C PRO A 26 3.79 -1.46 -4.34
N SER A 27 2.61 -1.28 -3.74
CA SER A 27 1.38 -1.01 -4.49
C SER A 27 1.38 0.38 -5.13
N ASP A 28 0.98 0.45 -6.40
CA ASP A 28 0.84 1.68 -7.18
C ASP A 28 -0.55 2.33 -7.15
N ALA A 29 -1.39 1.92 -6.19
CA ALA A 29 -2.78 2.37 -6.09
C ALA A 29 -2.97 3.86 -5.77
N LEU A 30 -2.05 4.48 -5.03
CA LEU A 30 -2.14 5.88 -4.62
C LEU A 30 -1.09 6.71 -5.33
N ARG A 31 -1.54 7.58 -6.25
CA ARG A 31 -0.67 8.48 -7.02
C ARG A 31 -1.07 9.96 -6.89
N SER A 32 -2.35 10.23 -6.67
CA SER A 32 -2.90 11.58 -6.61
C SER A 32 -3.62 11.87 -5.29
N ILE A 33 -3.86 13.16 -5.03
CA ILE A 33 -4.66 13.63 -3.90
C ILE A 33 -6.10 13.09 -3.97
N ASP A 34 -6.66 12.94 -5.18
CA ASP A 34 -8.02 12.41 -5.35
C ASP A 34 -8.12 10.93 -4.98
N ASP A 35 -7.08 10.15 -5.28
CA ASP A 35 -6.99 8.75 -4.86
C ASP A 35 -6.89 8.66 -3.34
N LEU A 36 -6.08 9.53 -2.72
CA LEU A 36 -5.96 9.61 -1.27
C LEU A 36 -7.29 9.99 -0.61
N THR A 37 -8.03 10.92 -1.21
CA THR A 37 -9.33 11.38 -0.71
C THR A 37 -10.38 10.27 -0.73
N ARG A 38 -10.36 9.41 -1.75
CA ARG A 38 -11.29 8.26 -1.91
C ARG A 38 -10.84 7.02 -1.13
N SER A 39 -9.57 6.95 -0.75
CA SER A 39 -9.01 5.81 -0.03
C SER A 39 -9.60 5.67 1.39
N PRO A 40 -9.53 4.48 2.00
CA PRO A 40 -9.89 4.31 3.41
C PRO A 40 -8.85 4.92 4.38
N MET A 41 -7.74 5.49 3.89
CA MET A 41 -6.70 6.04 4.76
C MET A 41 -7.20 7.25 5.54
N THR A 42 -6.75 7.34 6.78
CA THR A 42 -6.88 8.53 7.62
C THR A 42 -5.75 9.50 7.32
N VAL A 43 -6.05 10.80 7.30
CA VAL A 43 -5.07 11.84 6.99
C VAL A 43 -4.86 12.72 8.21
N GLY A 44 -3.60 12.96 8.57
CA GLY A 44 -3.21 13.97 9.54
C GLY A 44 -2.28 15.02 8.93
N VAL A 45 -2.13 16.11 9.65
CA VAL A 45 -1.35 17.28 9.25
C VAL A 45 -0.42 17.63 10.40
N GLN A 46 0.82 18.04 10.10
CA GLN A 46 1.72 18.57 11.12
C GLN A 46 1.12 19.83 11.73
N GLU A 47 1.17 19.94 13.05
CA GLU A 47 0.74 21.13 13.78
C GLU A 47 1.66 22.32 13.45
N THR A 48 1.23 23.17 12.52
CA THR A 48 1.87 24.47 12.23
C THR A 48 0.81 25.53 11.95
N THR A 49 1.14 26.79 12.25
CA THR A 49 0.20 27.91 12.14
C THR A 49 -0.29 28.15 10.71
N TYR A 50 0.55 27.86 9.71
CA TYR A 50 0.22 28.19 8.32
C TYR A 50 -0.59 27.10 7.61
N LYS A 51 -0.38 25.82 7.92
CA LYS A 51 -0.97 24.70 7.14
C LYS A 51 -2.50 24.74 7.10
N LYS A 52 -3.14 25.13 8.22
CA LYS A 52 -4.61 25.30 8.28
C LYS A 52 -5.11 26.32 7.27
N VAL A 53 -4.44 27.47 7.16
CA VAL A 53 -4.79 28.53 6.20
C VAL A 53 -4.54 28.05 4.77
N TYR A 54 -3.42 27.39 4.51
CA TYR A 54 -3.09 26.88 3.17
C TYR A 54 -4.13 25.87 2.64
N PHE A 55 -4.65 24.98 3.49
CA PHE A 55 -5.72 24.06 3.07
C PHE A 55 -7.06 24.77 2.84
N LEU A 56 -7.36 25.82 3.61
CA LEU A 56 -8.59 26.61 3.47
C LEU A 56 -8.57 27.50 2.21
N GLU A 57 -7.42 28.11 1.91
CA GLU A 57 -7.23 29.06 0.81
C GLU A 57 -6.66 28.40 -0.45
N SER A 58 -6.48 27.07 -0.46
CA SER A 58 -5.92 26.37 -1.61
C SER A 58 -6.79 26.58 -2.86
N PRO A 59 -6.21 26.97 -4.00
CA PRO A 59 -6.96 27.08 -5.26
C PRO A 59 -7.28 25.71 -5.88
N ASP A 60 -6.60 24.64 -5.44
CA ASP A 60 -6.75 23.31 -6.00
C ASP A 60 -7.98 22.60 -5.41
N GLU A 61 -8.92 22.22 -6.29
CA GLU A 61 -10.17 21.60 -5.87
C GLU A 61 -9.94 20.25 -5.14
N SER A 62 -8.99 19.44 -5.62
CA SER A 62 -8.64 18.15 -5.03
C SER A 62 -8.16 18.29 -3.57
N THR A 63 -7.30 19.29 -3.31
CA THR A 63 -6.82 19.61 -1.96
C THR A 63 -7.94 20.11 -1.05
N GLN A 64 -8.86 20.93 -1.57
CA GLN A 64 -10.06 21.31 -0.81
C GLN A 64 -10.98 20.14 -0.51
N GLN A 65 -11.16 19.22 -1.45
CA GLN A 65 -11.97 18.01 -1.25
C GLN A 65 -11.34 17.10 -0.17
N LEU A 66 -10.02 16.92 -0.20
CA LEU A 66 -9.27 16.21 0.85
C LEU A 66 -9.52 16.86 2.22
N TYR A 67 -9.38 18.18 2.30
CA TYR A 67 -9.56 18.92 3.53
C TYR A 67 -10.98 18.74 4.11
N ARG A 68 -12.01 18.96 3.29
CA ARG A 68 -13.42 18.86 3.72
C ARG A 68 -13.83 17.45 4.13
N ARG A 69 -13.34 16.42 3.42
CA ARG A 69 -13.76 15.02 3.67
C ARG A 69 -12.96 14.33 4.77
N LYS A 70 -11.66 14.60 4.87
CA LYS A 70 -10.75 13.83 5.74
C LYS A 70 -10.25 14.61 6.94
N ILE A 71 -9.95 15.90 6.77
CA ILE A 71 -9.28 16.71 7.81
C ILE A 71 -10.31 17.43 8.69
N LEU A 72 -11.28 18.12 8.07
CA LEU A 72 -12.30 18.90 8.78
C LEU A 72 -13.10 18.08 9.80
N PRO A 73 -13.53 16.83 9.52
CA PRO A 73 -14.29 16.03 10.50
C PRO A 73 -13.47 15.60 11.72
N GLN A 74 -12.14 15.53 11.60
CA GLN A 74 -11.24 15.17 12.70
C GLN A 74 -10.90 16.38 13.59
N GLY A 75 -11.14 17.61 13.11
CA GLY A 75 -10.88 18.84 13.85
C GLY A 75 -9.42 18.95 14.31
N GLU A 76 -9.23 19.28 15.58
CA GLU A 76 -7.89 19.46 16.17
C GLU A 76 -7.11 18.13 16.29
N GLN A 77 -7.77 16.97 16.30
CA GLN A 77 -7.10 15.66 16.35
C GLN A 77 -6.36 15.30 15.06
N ALA A 78 -6.66 15.99 13.96
CA ALA A 78 -5.94 15.85 12.71
C ALA A 78 -4.52 16.44 12.78
N TYR A 79 -4.29 17.39 13.70
CA TYR A 79 -3.03 18.09 13.84
C TYR A 79 -2.15 17.38 14.86
N LEU A 80 -0.99 16.92 14.43
CA LEU A 80 -0.09 16.09 15.22
C LEU A 80 1.33 16.63 15.19
N SER A 81 2.11 16.27 16.21
CA SER A 81 3.56 16.47 16.19
C SER A 81 4.19 15.67 15.05
N VAL A 82 5.38 16.08 14.60
CA VAL A 82 6.12 15.38 13.53
C VAL A 82 6.41 13.94 13.94
N VAL A 83 6.79 13.73 15.20
CA VAL A 83 7.16 12.41 15.74
C VAL A 83 5.94 11.49 15.78
N ASP A 84 4.81 11.97 16.32
CA ASP A 84 3.59 11.16 16.44
C ASP A 84 2.99 10.86 15.07
N GLY A 85 2.98 11.84 14.17
CA GLY A 85 2.48 11.68 12.82
C GLY A 85 3.25 10.61 12.05
N ILE A 86 4.58 10.65 12.10
CA ILE A 86 5.45 9.67 11.42
C ILE A 86 5.36 8.29 12.07
N ALA A 87 5.22 8.22 13.39
CA ALA A 87 4.97 6.96 14.08
C ALA A 87 3.63 6.32 13.63
N ARG A 88 2.58 7.11 13.41
CA ARG A 88 1.30 6.62 12.86
C ARG A 88 1.40 6.18 11.40
N VAL A 89 2.21 6.86 10.58
CA VAL A 89 2.50 6.41 9.20
C VAL A 89 3.13 5.02 9.20
N ARG A 90 4.04 4.77 10.15
CA ARG A 90 4.66 3.44 10.30
C ARG A 90 3.67 2.36 10.75
N ALA A 91 2.71 2.71 11.60
CA ALA A 91 1.81 1.76 12.23
C ALA A 91 0.66 1.27 11.34
N GLY A 92 0.34 1.93 10.22
CA GLY A 92 -0.73 1.46 9.33
C GLY A 92 -1.21 2.43 8.25
N LEU A 93 -2.52 2.38 7.97
CA LEU A 93 -3.21 3.12 6.90
C LEU A 93 -3.39 4.62 7.21
N PHE A 94 -2.29 5.32 7.44
CA PHE A 94 -2.26 6.74 7.78
C PHE A 94 -1.39 7.52 6.80
N ALA A 95 -1.92 8.62 6.29
CA ALA A 95 -1.17 9.59 5.49
C ALA A 95 -0.91 10.85 6.32
N PHE A 96 0.32 11.33 6.32
CA PHE A 96 0.72 12.46 7.13
C PHE A 96 1.30 13.57 6.26
N GLN A 97 0.69 14.76 6.32
CA GLN A 97 1.23 15.95 5.68
C GLN A 97 2.24 16.60 6.63
N VAL A 98 3.50 16.58 6.24
CA VAL A 98 4.63 17.12 7.00
C VAL A 98 5.47 18.02 6.11
N GLU A 99 6.28 18.89 6.70
CA GLU A 99 7.37 19.53 5.95
C GLU A 99 8.44 18.49 5.61
N ASP A 100 8.84 18.43 4.34
CA ASP A 100 9.75 17.41 3.79
C ASP A 100 11.02 17.25 4.64
N SER A 101 11.67 18.37 5.00
CA SER A 101 12.91 18.41 5.78
C SER A 101 12.76 17.72 7.15
N SER A 102 11.70 18.07 7.88
CA SER A 102 11.40 17.55 9.21
C SER A 102 10.94 16.09 9.15
N GLY A 103 10.16 15.75 8.12
CA GLY A 103 9.71 14.39 7.86
C GLY A 103 10.87 13.45 7.59
N TYR A 104 11.74 13.84 6.66
CA TYR A 104 12.89 13.05 6.25
C TYR A 104 13.90 12.82 7.37
N ASP A 105 14.11 13.79 8.27
CA ASP A 105 15.01 13.61 9.40
C ASP A 105 14.55 12.47 10.32
N ILE A 106 13.30 12.50 10.77
CA ILE A 106 12.74 11.47 11.65
C ILE A 106 12.65 10.11 10.94
N ILE A 107 12.22 10.08 9.67
CA ILE A 107 12.16 8.84 8.88
C ILE A 107 13.55 8.23 8.75
N LYS A 108 14.59 9.03 8.49
CA LYS A 108 15.96 8.53 8.35
C LYS A 108 16.45 7.85 9.63
N GLN A 109 16.07 8.39 10.80
CA GLN A 109 16.47 7.90 12.12
C GLN A 109 15.65 6.70 12.60
N THR A 110 14.34 6.65 12.29
CA THR A 110 13.41 5.68 12.89
C THR A 110 13.01 4.52 11.97
N PHE A 111 13.06 4.71 10.65
CA PHE A 111 12.61 3.72 9.67
C PHE A 111 13.77 2.82 9.25
N THR A 112 13.46 1.55 9.04
CA THR A 112 14.34 0.58 8.39
C THR A 112 14.44 0.88 6.88
N GLU A 113 15.51 0.40 6.24
CA GLU A 113 15.71 0.59 4.79
C GLU A 113 14.53 0.12 3.96
N ARG A 114 13.88 -1.00 4.35
CA ARG A 114 12.71 -1.51 3.62
C ARG A 114 11.47 -0.65 3.81
N GLU A 115 11.23 -0.17 5.02
CA GLU A 115 10.11 0.76 5.30
C GLU A 115 10.29 2.03 4.46
N LYS A 116 11.51 2.56 4.33
CA LYS A 116 11.82 3.70 3.45
C LYS A 116 11.45 3.43 1.99
N CYS A 117 11.70 2.23 1.48
CA CYS A 117 11.33 1.85 0.10
C CYS A 117 9.81 1.75 -0.12
N SER A 118 9.04 1.49 0.93
CA SER A 118 7.56 1.39 0.86
C SER A 118 6.85 2.75 0.94
N LEU A 119 7.57 3.80 1.35
CA LEU A 119 7.01 5.13 1.48
C LEU A 119 6.66 5.75 0.13
N LYS A 120 5.51 6.41 0.09
CA LYS A 120 5.05 7.19 -1.04
C LYS A 120 4.85 8.63 -0.64
N GLU A 121 5.26 9.50 -1.54
CA GLU A 121 5.16 10.95 -1.40
C GLU A 121 4.16 11.46 -2.43
N ILE A 122 3.18 12.24 -1.96
CA ILE A 122 2.19 12.92 -2.79
C ILE A 122 2.25 14.39 -2.40
N GLU A 123 2.50 15.26 -3.38
CA GLU A 123 2.51 16.70 -3.16
C GLU A 123 1.09 17.16 -2.81
N ALA A 124 0.88 17.66 -1.58
CA ALA A 124 -0.45 18.07 -1.10
C ALA A 124 -0.86 19.48 -1.57
N PHE A 125 0.12 20.37 -1.70
CA PHE A 125 -0.04 21.71 -2.23
C PHE A 125 1.33 22.25 -2.65
N LYS A 126 1.35 23.11 -3.68
CA LYS A 126 2.56 23.79 -4.12
C LYS A 126 2.87 24.94 -3.16
N LEU A 127 4.04 24.89 -2.51
CA LEU A 127 4.48 26.02 -1.70
C LEU A 127 4.88 27.19 -2.62
N PRO A 128 4.44 28.43 -2.33
CA PRO A 128 4.89 29.60 -3.06
C PRO A 128 6.38 29.85 -2.83
N LEU A 129 7.00 30.55 -3.77
CA LEU A 129 8.41 30.92 -3.65
C LEU A 129 8.62 31.81 -2.42
N VAL A 130 9.42 31.34 -1.46
CA VAL A 130 9.81 32.15 -0.30
C VAL A 130 10.82 33.21 -0.74
N ALA A 131 10.58 34.46 -0.35
CA ALA A 131 11.46 35.59 -0.62
C ALA A 131 11.81 36.31 0.68
N VAL A 132 12.96 36.97 0.71
CA VAL A 132 13.38 37.79 1.86
C VAL A 132 12.48 39.04 1.89
N PRO A 133 11.69 39.25 2.95
CA PRO A 133 10.87 40.44 3.06
C PRO A 133 11.75 41.68 3.23
N MET A 134 11.43 42.75 2.51
CA MET A 134 12.15 44.02 2.59
C MET A 134 11.18 45.18 2.80
N ARG A 135 11.63 46.21 3.52
CA ARG A 135 10.84 47.44 3.69
C ARG A 135 10.56 48.08 2.33
N LYS A 136 9.31 48.53 2.13
CA LYS A 136 8.90 49.28 0.94
C LYS A 136 9.82 50.50 0.77
N HIS A 137 10.29 50.75 -0.46
CA HIS A 137 11.24 51.81 -0.82
C HIS A 137 12.63 51.73 -0.13
N SER A 138 13.08 50.55 0.29
CA SER A 138 14.47 50.36 0.72
C SER A 138 15.44 50.52 -0.46
N GLY A 139 16.47 51.35 -0.29
CA GLY A 139 17.55 51.52 -1.27
C GLY A 139 18.35 50.24 -1.55
N TYR A 140 18.28 49.25 -0.64
CA TYR A 140 18.98 47.98 -0.82
C TYR A 140 18.21 46.96 -1.67
N ARG A 141 16.99 47.27 -2.12
CA ARG A 141 16.13 46.32 -2.83
C ARG A 141 16.82 45.70 -4.05
N GLU A 142 17.45 46.52 -4.87
CA GLU A 142 18.12 46.07 -6.08
C GLU A 142 19.37 45.24 -5.76
N LEU A 143 20.14 45.66 -4.76
CA LEU A 143 21.33 44.93 -4.31
C LEU A 143 20.98 43.52 -3.85
N PHE A 144 19.99 43.38 -2.96
CA PHE A 144 19.54 42.06 -2.50
C PHE A 144 18.93 41.23 -3.63
N ALA A 145 18.09 41.82 -4.47
CA ALA A 145 17.46 41.10 -5.58
C ALA A 145 18.48 40.59 -6.61
N SER A 146 19.51 41.38 -6.90
CA SER A 146 20.60 41.00 -7.80
C SER A 146 21.47 39.90 -7.18
N ARG A 147 21.92 40.09 -5.94
CA ARG A 147 22.80 39.12 -5.25
C ARG A 147 22.11 37.79 -4.94
N MET A 148 20.81 37.79 -4.60
CA MET A 148 20.07 36.54 -4.41
C MET A 148 19.87 35.76 -5.71
N ARG A 149 19.62 36.45 -6.84
CA ARG A 149 19.56 35.80 -8.16
C ARG A 149 20.90 35.19 -8.52
N TRP A 150 21.98 35.95 -8.37
CA TRP A 150 23.34 35.44 -8.60
C TRP A 150 23.65 34.21 -7.73
N GLN A 151 23.35 34.24 -6.43
CA GLN A 151 23.54 33.07 -5.54
C GLN A 151 22.75 31.83 -5.99
N ARG A 152 21.59 32.01 -6.61
CA ARG A 152 20.80 30.91 -7.17
C ARG A 152 21.41 30.39 -8.48
N GLU A 153 21.87 31.29 -9.35
CA GLU A 153 22.51 30.97 -10.64
C GLU A 153 23.83 30.22 -10.45
N VAL A 154 24.67 30.67 -9.52
CA VAL A 154 25.95 29.99 -9.21
C VAL A 154 25.78 28.75 -8.33
N GLY A 155 24.55 28.44 -7.90
CA GLY A 155 24.23 27.25 -7.14
C GLY A 155 24.56 27.30 -5.63
N LEU A 156 24.95 28.45 -5.07
CA LEU A 156 25.18 28.62 -3.63
C LEU A 156 23.93 28.25 -2.81
N MET A 157 22.76 28.70 -3.26
CA MET A 157 21.47 28.34 -2.61
C MET A 157 21.21 26.83 -2.63
N ASN A 158 21.61 26.14 -3.71
CA ASN A 158 21.46 24.68 -3.79
C ASN A 158 22.42 23.97 -2.83
N ARG A 159 23.66 24.47 -2.67
CA ARG A 159 24.62 23.93 -1.72
C ARG A 159 24.13 24.06 -0.28
N GLU A 160 23.72 25.26 0.12
CA GLU A 160 23.19 25.49 1.47
C GLU A 160 21.97 24.62 1.74
N ARG A 161 21.07 24.47 0.76
CA ARG A 161 19.92 23.57 0.89
C ARG A 161 20.33 22.13 1.23
N ARG A 162 21.39 21.60 0.63
CA ARG A 162 21.87 20.22 0.91
C ARG A 162 22.56 20.07 2.27
N ILE A 163 23.11 21.15 2.79
CA ILE A 163 23.78 21.16 4.11
C ILE A 163 22.74 21.23 5.22
N TRP A 164 21.74 22.10 5.07
CA TRP A 164 20.78 22.40 6.13
C TRP A 164 19.47 21.60 6.05
N LEU A 165 19.02 21.21 4.85
CA LEU A 165 17.83 20.39 4.70
C LEU A 165 18.20 18.94 4.45
N VAL A 166 17.50 18.05 5.16
CA VAL A 166 17.64 16.62 4.96
C VAL A 166 17.09 16.26 3.57
N GLU A 167 17.96 15.68 2.74
CA GLU A 167 17.54 15.14 1.44
C GLU A 167 16.62 13.93 1.63
N ARG A 168 15.77 13.69 0.63
CA ARG A 168 14.91 12.51 0.58
C ARG A 168 15.73 11.23 0.83
N PRO A 169 15.31 10.36 1.77
CA PRO A 169 16.02 9.12 2.03
C PRO A 169 16.01 8.24 0.79
N ARG A 170 17.21 7.77 0.39
CA ARG A 170 17.35 6.82 -0.71
C ARG A 170 17.08 5.42 -0.20
N CYS A 171 16.31 4.65 -0.96
CA CYS A 171 16.15 3.23 -0.75
C CYS A 171 17.37 2.52 -1.34
N GLU A 172 18.33 2.13 -0.49
CA GLU A 172 19.51 1.36 -0.93
C GLU A 172 19.21 -0.15 -1.02
N ALA A 173 18.11 -0.60 -0.43
CA ALA A 173 17.73 -2.01 -0.30
C ALA A 173 16.90 -2.60 -1.46
N ALA A 174 17.08 -2.12 -2.70
CA ALA A 174 16.34 -2.61 -3.86
C ALA A 174 16.51 -4.12 -4.15
N GLY A 175 17.47 -4.81 -3.51
CA GLY A 175 17.77 -6.23 -3.76
C GLY A 175 17.72 -7.16 -2.54
N GLY A 176 17.29 -6.72 -1.36
CA GLY A 176 17.71 -7.38 -0.11
C GLY A 176 16.64 -7.73 0.90
N GLY A 177 15.35 -7.82 0.53
CA GLY A 177 14.35 -8.16 1.52
C GLY A 177 13.12 -9.07 1.58
N PHE A 178 13.08 -9.91 2.61
CA PHE A 178 11.93 -10.77 2.90
C PHE A 178 10.78 -9.94 3.48
N LEU A 179 9.66 -9.89 2.77
CA LEU A 179 8.40 -9.43 3.34
C LEU A 179 7.78 -10.57 4.17
N SER A 180 7.34 -10.24 5.38
CA SER A 180 6.45 -11.12 6.13
C SER A 180 5.08 -11.05 5.46
N VAL A 181 4.70 -12.13 4.78
CA VAL A 181 3.40 -12.24 4.11
C VAL A 181 2.35 -12.58 5.16
N GLY A 182 1.27 -11.81 5.20
CA GLY A 182 0.19 -12.03 6.13
C GLY A 182 -0.64 -13.26 5.76
N ILE A 183 -1.28 -13.89 6.74
CA ILE A 183 -2.25 -14.98 6.49
C ILE A 183 -3.41 -14.49 5.62
N ILE A 184 -3.73 -13.19 5.71
CA ILE A 184 -4.78 -12.54 4.91
C ILE A 184 -4.48 -12.64 3.41
N ASP A 185 -3.21 -12.55 3.00
CA ASP A 185 -2.80 -12.63 1.60
C ASP A 185 -2.97 -14.05 1.02
N VAL A 186 -2.86 -15.07 1.89
CA VAL A 186 -2.97 -16.50 1.52
C VAL A 186 -4.40 -17.05 1.70
N LEU A 187 -5.27 -16.28 2.36
CA LEU A 187 -6.66 -16.65 2.65
C LEU A 187 -7.45 -17.14 1.43
N PRO A 188 -7.45 -16.47 0.26
CA PRO A 188 -8.22 -16.94 -0.89
C PRO A 188 -7.73 -18.31 -1.40
N ALA A 189 -6.43 -18.59 -1.32
CA ALA A 189 -5.89 -19.90 -1.70
C ALA A 189 -6.38 -21.01 -0.75
N LEU A 190 -6.44 -20.72 0.56
CA LEU A 190 -7.00 -21.64 1.56
C LEU A 190 -8.50 -21.88 1.36
N GLN A 191 -9.25 -20.84 0.97
CA GLN A 191 -10.68 -20.97 0.67
C GLN A 191 -10.95 -21.88 -0.52
N VAL A 192 -10.18 -21.74 -1.61
CA VAL A 192 -10.31 -22.60 -2.80
C VAL A 192 -9.96 -24.04 -2.45
N LEU A 193 -8.90 -24.27 -1.67
CA LEU A 193 -8.50 -25.60 -1.22
C LEU A 193 -9.58 -26.25 -0.34
N GLY A 194 -10.16 -25.48 0.60
CA GLY A 194 -11.27 -25.93 1.45
C GLY A 194 -12.53 -26.27 0.65
N ALA A 195 -12.91 -25.41 -0.31
CA ALA A 195 -14.05 -25.66 -1.18
C ALA A 195 -13.85 -26.90 -2.07
N GLY A 196 -12.65 -27.09 -2.62
CA GLY A 196 -12.30 -28.28 -3.40
C GLY A 196 -12.38 -29.57 -2.57
N ALA A 197 -11.86 -29.54 -1.34
CA ALA A 197 -11.97 -30.67 -0.41
C ALA A 197 -13.43 -31.00 -0.07
N LEU A 198 -14.26 -29.99 0.19
CA LEU A 198 -15.69 -30.17 0.44
C LEU A 198 -16.39 -30.83 -0.75
N ILE A 199 -16.14 -30.35 -1.98
CA ILE A 199 -16.71 -30.92 -3.20
C ILE A 199 -16.30 -32.38 -3.38
N ALA A 200 -15.02 -32.71 -3.15
CA ALA A 200 -14.53 -34.08 -3.24
C ALA A 200 -15.24 -35.02 -2.24
N VAL A 201 -15.46 -34.56 -1.01
CA VAL A 201 -16.20 -35.32 0.01
C VAL A 201 -17.66 -35.51 -0.39
N LEU A 202 -18.31 -34.46 -0.94
CA LEU A 202 -19.70 -34.54 -1.42
C LEU A 202 -19.83 -35.52 -2.60
N LEU A 203 -18.90 -35.51 -3.54
CA LEU A 203 -18.87 -36.46 -4.66
C LEU A 203 -18.68 -37.90 -4.16
N LEU A 204 -17.76 -38.12 -3.23
CA LEU A 204 -17.54 -39.43 -2.63
C LEU A 204 -18.79 -39.92 -1.88
N ALA A 205 -19.48 -39.04 -1.15
CA ALA A 205 -20.71 -39.36 -0.45
C ALA A 205 -21.85 -39.69 -1.44
N ALA A 206 -21.97 -38.92 -2.53
CA ALA A 206 -22.93 -39.17 -3.59
C ALA A 206 -22.68 -40.51 -4.30
N GLU A 207 -21.42 -40.83 -4.60
CA GLU A 207 -21.02 -42.10 -5.19
C GLU A 207 -21.34 -43.28 -4.25
N ARG A 208 -21.01 -43.17 -2.96
CA ARG A 208 -21.36 -44.18 -1.94
C ARG A 208 -22.87 -44.38 -1.85
N GLY A 209 -23.64 -43.30 -1.87
CA GLY A 209 -25.10 -43.35 -1.86
C GLY A 209 -25.68 -44.00 -3.12
N ALA A 210 -25.18 -43.63 -4.29
CA ALA A 210 -25.60 -44.20 -5.58
C ALA A 210 -25.25 -45.70 -5.66
N HIS A 211 -24.05 -46.10 -5.22
CA HIS A 211 -23.65 -47.51 -5.15
C HIS A 211 -24.51 -48.31 -4.17
N ALA A 212 -24.84 -47.76 -3.01
CA ALA A 212 -25.73 -48.41 -2.05
C ALA A 212 -27.16 -48.57 -2.61
N ALA A 213 -27.69 -47.54 -3.28
CA ALA A 213 -29.00 -47.59 -3.92
C ALA A 213 -29.04 -48.58 -5.10
N ALA A 214 -27.99 -48.63 -5.92
CA ALA A 214 -27.85 -49.59 -7.01
C ALA A 214 -27.77 -51.03 -6.50
N ARG A 215 -27.00 -51.29 -5.43
CA ARG A 215 -26.94 -52.61 -4.77
C ARG A 215 -28.30 -53.04 -4.21
N ARG A 216 -29.04 -52.13 -3.56
CA ARG A 216 -30.40 -52.41 -3.06
C ARG A 216 -31.37 -52.75 -4.19
N ARG A 217 -31.31 -52.03 -5.33
CA ARG A 217 -32.13 -52.29 -6.52
C ARG A 217 -31.79 -53.62 -7.20
N LEU A 218 -30.50 -53.98 -7.27
CA LEU A 218 -30.04 -55.27 -7.81
C LEU A 218 -30.47 -56.45 -6.92
N CYS A 219 -30.40 -56.30 -5.60
CA CYS A 219 -30.85 -57.35 -4.67
C CYS A 219 -32.39 -57.50 -4.70
N ALA A 220 -33.14 -56.40 -4.81
CA ALA A 220 -34.60 -56.45 -5.00
C ALA A 220 -35.02 -57.11 -6.32
N ARG A 221 -34.26 -56.94 -7.41
CA ARG A 221 -34.52 -57.62 -8.69
C ARG A 221 -34.24 -59.12 -8.64
N ARG A 222 -33.20 -59.59 -7.93
CA ARG A 222 -32.91 -61.03 -7.76
C ARG A 222 -33.95 -61.78 -6.93
N LEU A 223 -34.66 -61.10 -6.03
CA LEU A 223 -35.77 -61.67 -5.26
C LEU A 223 -37.03 -61.93 -6.11
N GLN A 224 -37.09 -61.38 -7.33
CA GLN A 224 -38.26 -61.48 -8.21
C GLN A 224 -38.09 -62.52 -9.34
N GLU A 225 -36.91 -63.16 -9.46
CA GLU A 225 -36.72 -64.31 -10.36
C GLU A 225 -37.18 -65.61 -9.66
N PRO A 226 -38.08 -66.40 -10.27
CA PRO A 226 -38.57 -67.63 -9.68
C PRO A 226 -37.54 -68.75 -9.89
N ALA A 227 -36.66 -68.96 -8.90
CA ALA A 227 -36.23 -70.26 -8.37
C ALA A 227 -34.92 -70.13 -7.59
N GLY A 228 -35.03 -70.17 -6.26
CA GLY A 228 -34.05 -70.80 -5.37
C GLY A 228 -32.60 -70.32 -5.40
N ALA A 229 -32.30 -69.17 -4.78
CA ALA A 229 -31.01 -68.93 -4.12
C ALA A 229 -31.12 -67.71 -3.19
N ALA A 230 -32.00 -67.80 -2.20
CA ALA A 230 -32.03 -66.84 -1.10
C ALA A 230 -31.00 -67.23 -0.05
N THR A 231 -29.72 -66.99 -0.32
CA THR A 231 -28.71 -66.91 0.74
C THR A 231 -27.58 -66.01 0.26
N VAL A 232 -27.39 -64.89 0.96
CA VAL A 232 -26.29 -63.93 0.82
C VAL A 232 -26.49 -62.85 -0.26
N CYS A 233 -27.57 -62.08 -0.12
CA CYS A 233 -27.41 -60.65 0.18
C CYS A 233 -27.50 -60.50 1.71
#